data_AF-A0A9P6XSJ3-F1
#
_entry.id   AF-A0A9P6XSJ3-F1
#
_cell.length_a   1.000
_cell.length_b   1.000
_cell.length_c   1.000
_cell.angle_alpha   90.00
_cell.angle_beta   90.00
_cell.angle_gamma   90.00
#
_symmetry.space_group_name_H-M   'P 1'
#
loop_
_entity.id
_entity.type
_entity.pdbx_description
1 polymer ?
#
loop_
_entity_poly.entity_id
_entity_poly.type
_entity_poly.pdbx_seq_one_letter_code
_entity_poly.pdbx_strand_id
1 'polypeptide(L)'
;MLRRNEAAGMIVLGHRLPPTAREIVQQRGAAAPVVNGCEFDPALGIPSVHIDNAAAARAVMEHLYGLGHEQIAVVGGPPDNPLHQQRLQGVRAAGKARGRLRQQRIVPGDFSRPDGAGRPGGLP
;
A
#
# COMPACT_ATOMS: atom_id res chain seq x y z
N MET A 1 20.15 -6.70 19.87
CA MET A 1 20.81 -7.81 19.18
C MET A 1 19.82 -8.96 19.00
N LEU A 2 19.82 -9.56 17.82
CA LEU A 2 19.01 -10.74 17.49
C LEU A 2 19.60 -11.99 18.19
N ARG A 3 18.82 -13.07 18.31
CA ARG A 3 19.21 -14.26 19.10
C ARG A 3 20.51 -14.95 18.62
N ARG A 4 20.88 -14.79 17.35
CA ARG A 4 22.21 -15.12 16.80
C ARG A 4 22.92 -13.84 16.40
N ASN A 5 24.22 -13.75 16.70
CA ASN A 5 25.05 -12.56 16.46
C ASN A 5 25.43 -12.34 14.98
N GLU A 6 24.59 -12.79 14.06
CA GLU A 6 24.81 -12.70 12.60
C GLU A 6 24.20 -11.41 12.02
N ALA A 7 23.28 -10.77 12.76
CA ALA A 7 22.68 -9.50 12.37
C ALA A 7 22.34 -8.62 13.59
N ALA A 8 22.54 -7.30 13.43
CA ALA A 8 22.30 -6.32 14.49
C ALA A 8 20.82 -5.92 14.63
N GLY A 9 20.05 -6.04 13.54
CA GLY A 9 18.64 -5.66 13.48
C GLY A 9 17.95 -6.22 12.24
N MET A 10 16.67 -5.88 12.08
CA MET A 10 15.80 -6.42 11.04
C MET A 10 14.94 -5.33 10.40
N ILE A 11 14.86 -5.34 9.07
CA ILE A 11 13.87 -4.58 8.31
C ILE A 11 12.82 -5.58 7.84
N VAL A 12 11.56 -5.34 8.22
CA VAL A 12 10.43 -6.18 7.82
C VAL A 12 9.66 -5.46 6.72
N LEU A 13 9.38 -6.15 5.63
CA LEU A 13 8.60 -5.61 4.52
C LEU A 13 7.27 -6.37 4.44
N GLY A 14 6.18 -5.70 4.81
CA GLY A 14 4.82 -6.24 4.70
C GLY A 14 3.91 -5.87 5.86
N HIS A 15 2.64 -6.26 5.74
CA HIS A 15 1.59 -5.90 6.71
C HIS A 15 1.73 -6.57 8.08
N ARG A 16 2.35 -7.76 8.12
CA ARG A 16 2.53 -8.52 9.37
C ARG A 16 4.00 -8.73 9.69
N LEU A 17 4.34 -8.51 10.95
CA LEU A 17 5.61 -8.96 11.48
C LEU A 17 5.71 -10.49 11.43
N PRO A 18 6.82 -11.05 10.91
CA PRO A 18 7.06 -12.48 11.03
C PRO A 18 7.18 -12.88 12.51
N PRO A 19 6.93 -14.15 12.88
CA PRO A 19 6.91 -14.60 14.27
C PRO A 19 8.14 -14.15 15.08
N THR A 20 9.34 -14.29 14.50
CA THR A 20 10.60 -13.86 15.13
C THR A 20 10.63 -12.36 15.42
N ALA A 21 10.18 -11.52 14.48
CA ALA A 21 10.10 -10.07 14.68
C ALA A 21 9.08 -9.73 15.77
N ARG A 22 7.93 -10.40 15.74
CA ARG A 22 6.86 -10.21 16.71
C ARG A 22 7.31 -10.52 18.13
N GLU A 23 8.01 -11.63 18.33
CA GLU A 23 8.60 -11.98 19.63
C GLU A 23 9.58 -10.91 20.13
N ILE A 24 10.47 -10.42 19.26
CA ILE A 24 11.45 -9.39 19.61
C ILE A 24 10.74 -8.09 20.02
N VAL A 25 9.72 -7.68 19.25
CA VAL A 25 8.91 -6.49 19.53
C VAL A 25 8.11 -6.64 20.82
N GLN A 26 7.53 -7.81 21.08
CA GLN A 26 6.83 -8.08 22.34
C GLN A 26 7.78 -8.01 23.56
N GLN A 27 9.02 -8.46 23.41
CA GLN A 27 10.01 -8.45 24.50
C GLN A 27 10.64 -7.09 24.75
N ARG A 28 10.84 -6.28 23.70
CA ARG A 28 11.64 -5.04 23.76
C ARG A 28 10.86 -3.75 23.47
N GLY A 29 9.61 -3.86 23.02
CA GLY A 29 8.78 -2.72 22.62
C GLY A 29 9.51 -1.82 21.60
N ALA A 30 9.47 -0.51 21.85
CA ALA A 30 10.14 0.50 21.02
C ALA A 30 11.68 0.35 20.94
N ALA A 31 12.30 -0.39 21.86
CA ALA A 31 13.75 -0.68 21.84
C ALA A 31 14.10 -1.92 20.99
N ALA A 32 13.11 -2.56 20.35
CA ALA A 32 13.35 -3.64 19.41
C ALA A 32 14.19 -3.12 18.22
N PRO A 33 15.26 -3.82 17.81
CA PRO A 33 16.03 -3.46 16.62
C PRO A 33 15.29 -3.93 15.35
N VAL A 34 14.02 -3.54 15.21
CA VAL A 34 13.11 -3.91 14.14
C VAL A 34 12.50 -2.64 13.57
N VAL A 35 12.58 -2.47 12.25
CA VAL A 35 11.94 -1.38 11.53
C VAL A 35 10.94 -1.97 10.55
N ASN A 36 9.70 -1.47 10.54
CA ASN A 36 8.71 -1.86 9.54
C ASN A 36 8.84 -1.01 8.27
N GLY A 37 8.75 -1.65 7.12
CA GLY A 37 8.81 -1.05 5.81
C GLY A 37 7.59 -1.37 4.97
N CYS A 38 7.33 -0.52 3.97
CA CYS A 38 6.21 -0.57 3.01
C CYS A 38 4.85 -0.24 3.62
N GLU A 39 4.43 -0.99 4.63
CA GLU A 39 3.12 -0.89 5.24
C GLU A 39 3.22 -0.25 6.63
N PHE A 40 2.16 0.44 7.05
CA PHE A 40 2.12 1.15 8.32
C PHE A 40 1.01 0.60 9.19
N ASP A 41 1.38 0.11 10.38
CA ASP A 41 0.46 -0.22 11.46
C ASP A 41 0.96 0.46 12.75
N PRO A 42 0.28 1.51 13.23
CA PRO A 42 0.68 2.21 14.44
C PRO A 42 0.63 1.32 15.69
N ALA A 43 -0.16 0.24 15.67
CA ALA A 43 -0.26 -0.69 16.79
C ALA A 43 1.03 -1.50 17.03
N LEU A 44 1.95 -1.56 16.05
CA LEU A 44 3.23 -2.26 16.20
C LEU A 44 4.19 -1.55 17.16
N GLY A 45 4.05 -0.23 17.38
CA GLY A 45 4.85 0.50 18.36
C GLY A 45 6.37 0.52 18.07
N ILE A 46 6.76 0.30 16.82
CA ILE A 46 8.15 0.29 16.35
C ILE A 46 8.38 1.37 15.29
N PRO A 47 9.64 1.79 15.04
CA PRO A 47 9.95 2.67 13.94
C PRO A 47 9.48 2.10 12.59
N SER A 48 9.00 2.98 11.72
CA SER A 48 8.54 2.59 10.38
C SER A 48 8.94 3.60 9.32
N VAL A 49 9.22 3.12 8.11
CA VAL A 49 9.44 3.95 6.93
C VAL A 49 8.50 3.48 5.83
N HIS A 50 7.63 4.36 5.36
CA HIS A 50 6.61 4.03 4.38
C HIS A 50 6.36 5.21 3.43
N ILE A 51 5.74 4.91 2.29
CA ILE A 51 5.29 5.91 1.33
C ILE A 51 3.93 6.44 1.80
N ASP A 52 3.69 7.74 1.67
CA ASP A 52 2.33 8.26 1.71
C ASP A 52 1.61 7.89 0.40
N ASN A 53 1.03 6.69 0.38
CA ASN A 53 0.36 6.14 -0.79
C ASN A 53 -0.87 6.96 -1.20
N ALA A 54 -1.53 7.63 -0.26
CA ALA A 54 -2.67 8.49 -0.55
C ALA A 54 -2.21 9.78 -1.25
N ALA A 55 -1.18 10.45 -0.71
CA ALA A 55 -0.63 11.65 -1.34
C ALA A 55 -0.02 11.33 -2.72
N ALA A 56 0.71 10.22 -2.85
CA ALA A 56 1.28 9.79 -4.12
C ALA A 56 0.20 9.53 -5.19
N ALA A 57 -0.86 8.80 -4.84
CA ALA A 57 -1.96 8.53 -5.77
C ALA A 57 -2.74 9.81 -6.14
N ARG A 58 -2.91 10.73 -5.18
CA ARG A 58 -3.51 12.04 -5.46
C ARG A 58 -2.68 12.83 -6.47
N ALA A 59 -1.35 12.89 -6.28
CA ALA A 59 -0.46 13.62 -7.18
C ALA A 59 -0.51 13.10 -8.61
N VAL A 60 -0.57 11.77 -8.80
CA VAL A 60 -0.75 11.17 -10.14
C VAL A 60 -2.08 11.58 -10.77
N MET A 61 -3.18 11.53 -10.01
CA MET A 61 -4.49 11.93 -10.52
C MET A 61 -4.54 13.42 -10.89
N GLU A 62 -3.99 14.28 -10.04
CA GLU A 62 -3.89 15.72 -10.29
C GLU A 62 -3.11 16.02 -11.56
N HIS A 63 -2.02 15.29 -11.80
CA HIS A 63 -1.27 15.39 -13.05
C HIS A 63 -2.10 15.00 -14.27
N LEU A 64 -2.79 13.85 -14.24
CA LEU A 64 -3.64 13.40 -15.35
C LEU A 64 -4.80 14.37 -15.62
N TYR A 65 -5.45 14.88 -14.58
CA TYR A 65 -6.46 15.93 -14.73
C TYR A 65 -5.86 17.23 -15.30
N GLY A 66 -4.62 17.57 -14.94
CA GLY A 66 -3.88 18.70 -15.49
C GLY A 66 -3.58 18.58 -16.99
N LEU A 67 -3.43 17.34 -17.48
CA LEU A 67 -3.30 17.04 -18.91
C LEU A 67 -4.64 17.03 -19.67
N GLY A 68 -5.77 17.24 -18.96
CA GLY A 68 -7.12 17.27 -19.56
C GLY A 68 -7.85 15.93 -19.56
N HIS A 69 -7.29 14.87 -18.96
CA HIS A 69 -8.02 13.60 -18.83
C HIS A 69 -9.18 13.75 -17.85
N GLU A 70 -10.41 13.45 -18.29
CA GLU A 70 -11.59 13.52 -17.42
C GLU A 70 -12.07 12.16 -16.91
N GLN A 71 -11.86 11.12 -17.73
CA GLN A 71 -12.29 9.75 -17.47
C GLN A 71 -11.06 8.88 -17.23
N ILE A 72 -10.76 8.64 -15.96
CA ILE A 72 -9.58 7.89 -15.53
C ILE A 72 -10.04 6.59 -14.85
N ALA A 73 -9.57 5.46 -15.38
CA ALA A 73 -9.73 4.16 -14.75
C ALA A 73 -8.52 3.84 -13.88
N VAL A 74 -8.76 3.26 -12.71
CA VAL A 74 -7.72 2.77 -11.80
C VAL A 74 -7.85 1.27 -11.70
N VAL A 75 -6.80 0.57 -12.12
CA VAL A 75 -6.66 -0.87 -11.90
C VAL A 75 -6.17 -1.08 -10.47
N GLY A 76 -7.01 -1.75 -9.68
CA GLY A 76 -6.80 -1.98 -8.26
C GLY A 76 -5.95 -3.21 -7.96
N GLY A 77 -5.84 -3.49 -6.66
CA GLY A 77 -5.31 -4.75 -6.13
C GLY A 77 -6.33 -5.40 -5.21
N PRO A 78 -5.91 -6.37 -4.41
CA PRO A 78 -6.79 -7.04 -3.47
C PRO A 78 -7.47 -6.02 -2.52
N PRO A 79 -8.78 -6.13 -2.27
CA PRO A 79 -9.54 -5.12 -1.52
C PRO A 79 -9.13 -5.00 -0.05
N ASP A 80 -8.53 -6.04 0.52
CA ASP A 80 -8.00 -6.13 1.87
C ASP A 80 -6.55 -5.63 1.98
N ASN A 81 -5.88 -5.31 0.86
CA ASN A 81 -4.53 -4.79 0.88
C ASN A 81 -4.50 -3.31 1.35
N PRO A 82 -3.81 -2.99 2.47
CA PRO A 82 -3.78 -1.63 3.01
C PRO A 82 -3.24 -0.59 2.02
N LEU A 83 -2.23 -0.96 1.21
CA LEU A 83 -1.65 -0.07 0.21
C LEU A 83 -2.67 0.26 -0.88
N HIS A 84 -3.47 -0.73 -1.31
CA HIS A 84 -4.54 -0.51 -2.27
C HIS A 84 -5.58 0.49 -1.74
N GLN A 85 -6.00 0.31 -0.48
CA GLN A 85 -6.97 1.20 0.17
C GLN A 85 -6.45 2.63 0.28
N GLN A 86 -5.20 2.83 0.72
CA GLN A 86 -4.57 4.16 0.79
C GLN A 86 -4.48 4.83 -0.58
N ARG A 87 -4.07 4.10 -1.63
CA ARG A 87 -4.04 4.65 -2.99
C ARG A 87 -5.45 5.05 -3.44
N LEU A 88 -6.46 4.20 -3.24
CA LEU A 88 -7.84 4.53 -3.58
C LEU A 88 -8.37 5.76 -2.83
N GLN A 89 -7.96 5.98 -1.58
CA GLN A 89 -8.28 7.19 -0.84
C GLN A 89 -7.75 8.43 -1.57
N GLY A 90 -6.48 8.41 -1.97
CA GLY A 90 -5.86 9.49 -2.75
C GLY A 90 -6.56 9.75 -4.09
N VAL A 91 -6.88 8.69 -4.82
CA VAL A 91 -7.57 8.80 -6.11
C VAL A 91 -8.97 9.41 -5.94
N ARG A 92 -9.76 8.89 -4.98
CA ARG A 92 -11.11 9.41 -4.70
C ARG A 92 -11.06 10.86 -4.22
N ALA A 93 -10.05 11.24 -3.44
CA ALA A 93 -9.87 12.63 -2.99
C ALA A 93 -9.64 13.57 -4.18
N ALA A 94 -8.75 13.21 -5.11
CA ALA A 94 -8.51 13.98 -6.33
C ALA A 94 -9.77 14.07 -7.21
N GLY A 95 -10.45 12.94 -7.43
CA GLY A 95 -11.69 12.90 -8.21
C GLY A 95 -12.80 13.75 -7.59
N LYS A 96 -12.94 13.72 -6.25
CA LYS A 96 -13.89 14.59 -5.52
C LYS A 96 -13.55 16.07 -5.70
N ALA A 97 -12.28 16.45 -5.55
CA ALA A 97 -11.84 17.83 -5.69
C ALA A 97 -12.08 18.41 -7.09
N ARG A 98 -12.09 17.56 -8.14
CA ARG A 98 -12.38 17.95 -9.53
C ARG A 98 -13.84 17.77 -9.95
N GLY A 99 -14.71 17.28 -9.06
CA GLY A 99 -16.11 16.96 -9.41
C GLY A 99 -16.28 15.73 -10.31
N ARG A 100 -15.26 14.86 -10.37
CA ARG A 100 -15.14 13.71 -11.29
C ARG A 100 -15.33 12.35 -10.63
N LEU A 101 -15.70 12.31 -9.35
CA LEU A 101 -15.83 11.05 -8.60
C LEU A 101 -16.76 10.02 -9.26
N ARG A 102 -17.85 10.46 -9.90
CA ARG A 102 -18.81 9.58 -10.61
C ARG A 102 -18.26 9.00 -11.93
N GLN A 103 -17.26 9.63 -12.51
CA GLN A 103 -16.63 9.23 -13.78
C GLN A 103 -15.41 8.32 -13.53
N GLN A 104 -14.98 8.22 -12.28
CA GLN A 104 -13.84 7.40 -11.88
C GLN A 104 -14.25 5.92 -11.85
N ARG A 105 -13.53 5.09 -12.62
CA ARG A 105 -13.78 3.65 -12.69
C ARG A 105 -12.71 2.91 -11.92
N ILE A 106 -13.10 2.04 -10.98
CA ILE A 106 -12.16 1.12 -10.32
C ILE A 106 -12.33 -0.25 -10.95
N VAL A 107 -11.25 -0.76 -11.55
CA VAL A 107 -11.19 -2.10 -12.13
C VAL A 107 -10.53 -3.02 -11.10
N PRO A 108 -11.17 -4.12 -10.68
CA PRO A 108 -10.54 -5.09 -9.79
C PRO A 108 -9.22 -5.65 -10.37
N GLY A 109 -8.27 -5.95 -9.50
CA GLY A 109 -7.01 -6.58 -9.85
C GLY A 109 -6.38 -7.21 -8.61
N ASP A 110 -5.26 -7.91 -8.78
CA ASP A 110 -4.60 -8.68 -7.72
C ASP A 110 -3.11 -8.33 -7.58
N PHE A 111 -2.65 -7.27 -8.25
CA PHE A 111 -1.25 -6.86 -8.36
C PHE A 111 -0.31 -7.91 -8.99
N SER A 112 -0.85 -8.99 -9.57
CA SER A 112 -0.07 -9.90 -10.39
C SER A 112 0.26 -9.26 -11.73
N ARG A 113 1.37 -9.69 -12.34
CA ARG A 113 1.50 -9.51 -13.79
C ARG A 113 0.49 -10.45 -14.43
N PRO A 114 -0.26 -10.00 -15.45
CA PRO A 114 -0.99 -10.94 -16.28
C PRO A 114 0.03 -11.96 -16.81
N ASP A 115 -0.08 -13.20 -16.37
CA ASP A 115 0.57 -14.30 -17.06
C ASP A 115 0.03 -14.25 -18.48
N GLY A 116 0.90 -14.15 -19.49
CA GLY A 116 0.52 -13.85 -20.88
C GLY A 116 -0.40 -14.87 -21.56
N ALA A 117 -1.05 -15.76 -20.80
CA ALA A 117 -1.99 -16.78 -21.21
C ALA A 117 -3.21 -16.80 -20.27
N GLY A 118 -4.14 -15.85 -20.43
CA GLY A 118 -5.41 -15.92 -19.71
C GLY A 118 -6.31 -14.74 -19.98
N ARG A 119 -7.42 -14.98 -20.69
CA ARG A 119 -8.47 -13.97 -20.97
C ARG A 119 -8.89 -13.26 -19.67
N PRO A 120 -9.17 -11.94 -19.71
CA PRO A 120 -9.97 -11.33 -18.65
C PRO A 120 -11.33 -12.06 -18.62
N GLY A 121 -11.56 -12.77 -17.51
CA GLY A 121 -12.86 -13.35 -17.18
C GLY A 121 -13.93 -12.26 -17.25
N GLY A 122 -15.07 -12.60 -17.84
CA GLY A 122 -16.12 -11.67 -18.22
C GLY A 122 -16.53 -10.73 -17.10
N LEU A 123 -16.65 -9.47 -17.46
CA LEU A 123 -17.54 -8.55 -16.77
C LEU A 123 -18.98 -9.07 -16.93
N PRO A 124 -19.83 -9.02 -15.89
CA PRO A 124 -21.27 -9.20 -16.05
C PRO A 124 -21.86 -8.12 -16.97
#